data_AF-A0A9F5N4K4-F1
#
_entry.id   AF-A0A9F5N4K4-F1
#
_cell.length_a   1.000
_cell.length_b   1.000
_cell.length_c   1.000
_cell.angle_alpha   90.00
_cell.angle_beta   90.00
_cell.angle_gamma   90.00
#
_symmetry.space_group_name_H-M   'P 1'
#
loop_
_entity.id
_entity.type
_entity.pdbx_description
1 polymer ?
#
loop_
_entity_poly.entity_id
_entity_poly.type
_entity_poly.pdbx_seq_one_letter_code
_entity_poly.pdbx_strand_id
1 'polypeptide(L)'
;MARRGDGGKLSSGIKTVEQVGNCEQSTRHLSSPSAREAMGCLHGFALLVLYSAVTAAAASEAHGWWPKAPVDLAELTGSFPHPVRAAAQPSPTGLKTPLDVPLLPCPNGKNWCYLSQQCQVQGCKEPRQWATLFRDCGKKDQSPVNILTQQVQYDNSLKAFNFKNYDIKPSKKWTMQNNGHTVQVQLDGSGMVELGGLTGRYKAMQFHFHWGSQEGELLSPGSEHSIDGERYAMELHIVHIKEEFNDVASAIKGKGVAVLGFFIKAGNKNANYEPLISNFKAISAAGNKTEIPALALGSLIPEKKDLTSFYRYKGSLTTPGCNEEVIWTLFEKPIELGSQQIQEFWKKLYFDTNTKFSMMDNFRPVQPIYSRTVYKSNSNTLLPPRNVLLLISTAVYLAFTLIQ
;
A
#
# COMPACT_ATOMS: atom_id res chain seq x y z
N MET A 1 32.31 -21.17 -60.83
CA MET A 1 31.40 -22.28 -60.48
C MET A 1 30.12 -21.66 -59.94
N ALA A 2 29.05 -21.40 -60.70
CA ALA A 2 28.21 -22.28 -61.52
C ALA A 2 27.35 -23.27 -60.71
N ARG A 3 26.02 -23.12 -60.93
CA ARG A 3 24.85 -24.01 -60.67
C ARG A 3 24.15 -23.85 -59.32
N ARG A 4 22.82 -23.86 -59.16
CA ARG A 4 21.56 -23.85 -59.97
C ARG A 4 20.57 -24.78 -59.23
N GLY A 5 19.29 -24.40 -59.20
CA GLY A 5 18.14 -25.28 -58.89
C GLY A 5 17.44 -24.86 -57.59
N ASP A 6 16.35 -24.09 -57.53
CA ASP A 6 15.12 -23.93 -58.35
C ASP A 6 14.00 -24.93 -58.02
N GLY A 7 12.78 -24.39 -57.90
CA GLY A 7 11.49 -25.10 -57.72
C GLY A 7 10.87 -24.95 -56.31
N GLY A 8 9.65 -24.42 -56.12
CA GLY A 8 8.61 -23.97 -57.03
C GLY A 8 7.43 -23.41 -56.22
N LYS A 9 6.77 -22.39 -56.78
CA LYS A 9 5.57 -21.71 -56.30
C LYS A 9 4.33 -22.60 -56.32
N LEU A 10 3.36 -22.30 -55.45
CA LEU A 10 1.98 -22.11 -55.88
C LEU A 10 1.27 -21.05 -55.02
N SER A 11 0.56 -20.19 -55.74
CA SER A 11 0.00 -18.90 -55.38
C SER A 11 -1.52 -18.94 -55.31
N SER A 12 -2.11 -18.09 -54.48
CA SER A 12 -3.27 -17.22 -54.79
C SER A 12 -3.78 -16.62 -53.48
N GLY A 13 -4.08 -15.33 -53.30
CA GLY A 13 -4.10 -14.16 -54.14
C GLY A 13 -4.54 -12.99 -53.23
N ILE A 14 -3.80 -11.87 -53.27
CA ILE A 14 -4.27 -10.54 -53.73
C ILE A 14 -5.16 -9.81 -52.70
N LYS A 15 -4.56 -8.89 -51.91
CA LYS A 15 -4.44 -7.40 -52.08
C LYS A 15 -5.61 -6.70 -51.34
N THR A 16 -5.52 -5.55 -50.68
CA THR A 16 -4.57 -4.44 -50.39
C THR A 16 -5.39 -3.50 -49.46
N VAL A 17 -4.88 -2.67 -48.55
CA VAL A 17 -4.22 -1.35 -48.70
C VAL A 17 -4.02 -0.86 -47.23
N GLU A 18 -2.82 -0.87 -46.64
CA GLU A 18 -1.90 0.27 -46.37
C GLU A 18 -2.56 1.64 -46.10
N GLN A 19 -2.54 2.13 -44.86
CA GLN A 19 -1.55 3.05 -44.27
C GLN A 19 -2.13 4.49 -44.13
N VAL A 20 -2.28 4.96 -42.88
CA VAL A 20 -1.39 5.89 -42.14
C VAL A 20 -1.62 7.35 -42.49
N GLY A 21 -1.82 8.19 -41.47
CA GLY A 21 -1.31 9.57 -41.50
C GLY A 21 -2.19 10.62 -40.84
N ASN A 22 -1.68 11.18 -39.75
CA ASN A 22 -2.05 12.45 -39.10
C ASN A 22 -2.34 13.60 -40.06
N CYS A 23 -3.15 14.58 -39.61
CA CYS A 23 -2.73 15.99 -39.65
C CYS A 23 -3.54 16.90 -38.71
N GLU A 24 -2.81 17.77 -38.01
CA GLU A 24 -3.25 18.94 -37.25
C GLU A 24 -3.40 20.18 -38.19
N GLN A 25 -4.11 21.20 -37.67
CA GLN A 25 -4.13 22.63 -38.03
C GLN A 25 -5.10 23.19 -39.11
N SER A 26 -6.07 23.96 -38.59
CA SER A 26 -6.41 25.37 -38.91
C SER A 26 -6.84 25.79 -40.32
N THR A 27 -8.07 26.30 -40.48
CA THR A 27 -8.38 27.72 -40.77
C THR A 27 -9.90 27.96 -40.90
N ARG A 28 -10.28 29.24 -40.97
CA ARG A 28 -11.52 29.88 -40.53
C ARG A 28 -12.65 29.97 -41.58
N HIS A 29 -13.84 30.24 -41.05
CA HIS A 29 -14.95 31.05 -41.57
C HIS A 29 -15.99 30.43 -42.54
N LEU A 30 -17.17 30.19 -41.94
CA LEU A 30 -18.52 30.71 -42.25
C LEU A 30 -19.62 29.67 -42.49
N SER A 31 -20.76 29.97 -41.85
CA SER A 31 -22.14 29.52 -42.06
C SER A 31 -22.55 28.10 -41.65
N SER A 32 -23.48 28.07 -40.69
CA SER A 32 -24.34 26.94 -40.26
C SER A 32 -24.98 26.17 -41.43
N PRO A 33 -25.30 24.87 -41.24
CA PRO A 33 -26.68 24.55 -40.87
C PRO A 33 -26.90 23.38 -39.87
N SER A 34 -27.94 23.56 -39.05
CA SER A 34 -28.87 22.61 -38.42
C SER A 34 -28.39 21.45 -37.52
N ALA A 35 -28.84 21.50 -36.26
CA ALA A 35 -28.68 20.52 -35.20
C ALA A 35 -29.53 19.22 -35.36
N ARG A 36 -29.88 18.82 -36.59
CA ARG A 36 -30.73 17.63 -36.83
C ARG A 36 -29.96 16.34 -37.17
N GLU A 37 -28.68 16.41 -37.54
CA GLU A 37 -27.92 15.20 -37.90
C GLU A 37 -27.03 14.65 -36.77
N ALA A 38 -26.70 15.46 -35.75
CA ALA A 38 -25.92 15.00 -34.59
C ALA A 38 -26.73 14.20 -33.55
N MET A 39 -28.07 14.29 -33.56
CA MET A 39 -28.93 13.54 -32.62
C MET A 39 -29.16 12.07 -33.03
N GLY A 40 -28.90 11.69 -34.28
CA GLY A 40 -29.08 10.32 -34.78
C GLY A 40 -28.03 9.34 -34.28
N CYS A 41 -26.77 9.78 -34.12
CA CYS A 41 -25.68 8.91 -33.69
C CYS A 41 -25.60 8.71 -32.17
N LEU A 42 -26.13 9.64 -31.37
CA LEU A 42 -26.16 9.52 -29.90
C LEU A 42 -27.30 8.62 -29.39
N HIS A 43 -28.42 8.52 -30.13
CA HIS A 43 -29.52 7.60 -29.78
C HIS A 43 -29.18 6.12 -30.03
N GLY A 44 -28.35 5.82 -31.04
CA GLY A 44 -27.95 4.44 -31.35
C GLY A 44 -27.03 3.81 -30.31
N PHE A 45 -26.13 4.59 -29.69
CA PHE A 45 -25.20 4.09 -28.68
C PHE A 45 -25.85 3.88 -27.31
N ALA A 46 -26.84 4.69 -26.94
CA ALA A 46 -27.54 4.58 -25.66
C ALA A 46 -28.45 3.33 -25.58
N LEU A 47 -29.07 2.93 -26.69
CA LEU A 47 -29.92 1.73 -26.73
C LEU A 47 -29.12 0.41 -26.63
N LEU A 48 -27.88 0.36 -27.13
CA LEU A 48 -27.04 -0.85 -27.06
C LEU A 48 -26.53 -1.14 -25.64
N VAL A 49 -26.28 -0.09 -24.85
CA VAL A 49 -25.82 -0.20 -23.45
C VAL A 49 -26.95 -0.65 -22.52
N LEU A 50 -28.19 -0.20 -22.78
CA LEU A 50 -29.37 -0.61 -22.01
C LEU A 50 -29.78 -2.07 -22.28
N TYR A 51 -29.64 -2.57 -23.52
CA TYR A 51 -29.96 -3.97 -23.84
C TYR A 51 -28.97 -4.97 -23.22
N SER A 52 -27.71 -4.55 -23.02
CA SER A 52 -26.67 -5.36 -22.38
C SER A 52 -26.81 -5.41 -20.84
N ALA A 53 -27.40 -4.38 -20.23
CA ALA A 53 -27.64 -4.33 -18.78
C ALA A 53 -28.87 -5.16 -18.35
N VAL A 54 -29.90 -5.23 -19.19
CA VAL A 54 -31.12 -6.00 -18.88
C VAL A 54 -30.91 -7.52 -19.05
N THR A 55 -29.98 -7.93 -19.91
CA THR A 55 -29.63 -9.35 -20.09
C THR A 55 -28.70 -9.90 -18.99
N ALA A 56 -27.91 -9.04 -18.33
CA ALA A 56 -27.06 -9.45 -17.20
C ALA A 56 -27.85 -9.63 -15.88
N ALA A 57 -28.96 -8.89 -15.70
CA ALA A 57 -29.80 -8.99 -14.51
C ALA A 57 -30.76 -10.19 -14.52
N ALA A 58 -31.05 -10.77 -15.70
CA ALA A 58 -31.90 -11.96 -15.83
C ALA A 58 -31.15 -13.28 -15.65
N ALA A 59 -29.82 -13.26 -15.48
CA ALA A 59 -28.99 -14.46 -15.37
C ALA A 59 -28.66 -14.86 -13.90
N SER A 60 -29.12 -14.11 -12.89
CA SER A 60 -28.87 -14.42 -11.48
C SER A 60 -30.07 -14.99 -10.71
N GLU A 61 -31.20 -15.23 -11.37
CA GLU A 61 -32.41 -15.79 -10.75
C GLU A 61 -33.00 -16.95 -11.56
N ALA A 62 -32.26 -18.04 -11.76
CA ALA A 62 -32.83 -19.28 -12.28
C ALA A 62 -31.94 -20.50 -12.03
N HIS A 63 -31.90 -21.04 -10.80
CA HIS A 63 -31.57 -22.46 -10.60
C HIS A 63 -32.33 -23.03 -9.40
N GLY A 64 -33.50 -23.59 -9.68
CA GLY A 64 -34.30 -24.33 -8.72
C GLY A 64 -35.29 -25.26 -9.42
N TRP A 65 -34.82 -26.41 -9.93
CA TRP A 65 -35.62 -27.64 -10.02
C TRP A 65 -34.79 -28.83 -10.53
N TRP A 66 -34.72 -29.91 -9.74
CA TRP A 66 -34.74 -31.31 -10.21
C TRP A 66 -35.57 -32.14 -9.22
N PRO A 67 -36.21 -33.24 -9.66
CA PRO A 67 -37.42 -33.78 -9.05
C PRO A 67 -37.16 -34.78 -7.92
N LYS A 68 -38.17 -34.92 -7.04
CA LYS A 68 -38.27 -35.92 -5.98
C LYS A 68 -38.77 -37.26 -6.54
N ALA A 69 -38.16 -38.37 -6.11
CA ALA A 69 -38.83 -39.64 -5.84
C ALA A 69 -37.98 -40.47 -4.83
N PRO A 70 -38.59 -41.35 -4.01
CA PRO A 70 -38.12 -41.66 -2.67
C PRO A 70 -37.41 -43.02 -2.58
N VAL A 71 -36.54 -43.21 -1.58
CA VAL A 71 -36.14 -44.56 -1.16
C VAL A 71 -36.08 -44.65 0.37
N ASP A 72 -36.66 -45.74 0.84
CA ASP A 72 -37.05 -46.15 2.19
C ASP A 72 -35.87 -46.48 3.13
N LEU A 73 -36.11 -46.36 4.43
CA LEU A 73 -35.21 -46.77 5.51
C LEU A 73 -35.94 -47.81 6.39
N ALA A 74 -35.61 -49.09 6.26
CA ALA A 74 -35.51 -50.05 7.37
C ALA A 74 -35.18 -51.49 6.87
N GLU A 75 -34.50 -52.21 7.76
CA GLU A 75 -34.28 -53.68 7.82
C GLU A 75 -33.20 -54.29 6.92
N LEU A 76 -32.05 -54.64 7.51
CA LEU A 76 -31.87 -56.01 8.02
C LEU A 76 -30.61 -56.14 8.89
N THR A 77 -30.83 -56.80 10.02
CA THR A 77 -29.95 -57.15 11.12
C THR A 77 -28.95 -58.26 10.77
N GLY A 78 -27.73 -58.24 11.33
CA GLY A 78 -26.89 -59.45 11.30
C GLY A 78 -25.44 -59.33 11.82
N SER A 79 -25.27 -59.59 13.12
CA SER A 79 -24.16 -60.35 13.76
C SER A 79 -22.69 -59.85 13.72
N PHE A 80 -22.19 -59.49 14.91
CA PHE A 80 -20.77 -59.44 15.30
C PHE A 80 -20.12 -60.84 15.37
N PRO A 81 -18.79 -60.92 15.16
CA PRO A 81 -17.93 -61.25 16.31
C PRO A 81 -16.60 -60.44 16.35
N HIS A 82 -16.12 -60.15 17.57
CA HIS A 82 -14.73 -59.77 17.87
C HIS A 82 -14.02 -60.98 18.55
N PRO A 83 -12.69 -60.97 18.76
CA PRO A 83 -11.58 -60.46 17.95
C PRO A 83 -10.46 -61.52 17.78
N VAL A 84 -9.60 -61.41 16.77
CA VAL A 84 -8.26 -62.05 16.80
C VAL A 84 -7.19 -61.00 16.52
N ARG A 85 -6.26 -60.92 17.47
CA ARG A 85 -5.14 -60.00 17.57
C ARG A 85 -4.04 -60.43 16.59
N ALA A 86 -3.66 -59.58 15.65
CA ALA A 86 -2.46 -59.78 14.83
C ALA A 86 -1.62 -58.50 14.81
N ALA A 87 -0.32 -58.67 15.00
CA ALA A 87 0.68 -57.65 15.29
C ALA A 87 0.88 -56.65 14.13
N ALA A 88 1.06 -55.38 14.48
CA ALA A 88 1.42 -54.32 13.55
C ALA A 88 2.95 -54.31 13.30
N GLN A 89 3.33 -54.33 12.02
CA GLN A 89 4.62 -53.81 11.54
C GLN A 89 4.37 -52.49 10.77
N PRO A 90 5.29 -51.52 10.81
CA PRO A 90 5.04 -50.16 10.36
C PRO A 90 5.19 -50.02 8.84
N SER A 91 4.32 -49.21 8.24
CA SER A 91 4.43 -48.71 6.87
C SER A 91 4.85 -47.22 6.87
N PRO A 92 5.54 -46.74 5.81
CA PRO A 92 6.38 -45.55 5.87
C PRO A 92 5.56 -44.26 5.71
N THR A 93 5.69 -43.35 6.67
CA THR A 93 5.16 -41.98 6.57
C THR A 93 6.18 -41.05 5.94
N GLY A 94 5.80 -40.36 4.85
CA GLY A 94 6.64 -39.32 4.27
C GLY A 94 5.87 -38.43 3.31
N LEU A 95 5.17 -37.43 3.84
CA LEU A 95 5.01 -36.12 3.20
C LEU A 95 4.58 -35.12 4.31
N LYS A 96 5.50 -34.23 4.71
CA LYS A 96 5.24 -33.14 5.65
C LYS A 96 5.00 -31.84 4.86
N THR A 97 3.97 -31.11 5.25
CA THR A 97 3.68 -29.73 4.83
C THR A 97 4.76 -28.76 5.29
N PRO A 98 5.07 -27.67 4.55
CA PRO A 98 6.07 -26.68 4.95
C PRO A 98 5.44 -25.64 5.89
N LEU A 99 5.13 -26.06 7.12
CA LEU A 99 4.80 -25.21 8.26
C LEU A 99 5.07 -26.07 9.48
N ASP A 100 6.32 -26.03 9.95
CA ASP A 100 6.80 -26.45 11.29
C ASP A 100 8.31 -26.74 11.19
N VAL A 101 9.10 -25.71 10.87
CA VAL A 101 10.52 -25.74 11.21
C VAL A 101 10.64 -25.22 12.64
N PRO A 102 11.10 -26.02 13.62
CA PRO A 102 11.30 -25.55 14.97
C PRO A 102 12.39 -24.47 14.96
N LEU A 103 12.00 -23.22 15.25
CA LEU A 103 12.97 -22.16 15.48
C LEU A 103 13.79 -22.52 16.71
N LEU A 104 15.09 -22.78 16.52
CA LEU A 104 16.03 -23.03 17.61
C LEU A 104 15.96 -21.87 18.63
N PRO A 105 15.86 -22.14 19.93
CA PRO A 105 15.72 -21.07 20.92
C PRO A 105 17.03 -20.29 21.03
N CYS A 106 17.02 -19.04 20.55
CA CYS A 106 18.08 -18.08 20.83
C CYS A 106 18.02 -17.68 22.33
N PRO A 107 19.16 -17.57 23.04
CA PRO A 107 19.20 -17.25 24.46
C PRO A 107 18.62 -15.85 24.78
N ASN A 108 18.20 -15.63 26.02
CA ASN A 108 17.63 -14.37 26.49
C ASN A 108 18.67 -13.24 26.50
N GLY A 109 18.36 -12.09 25.90
CA GLY A 109 19.14 -10.87 26.13
C GLY A 109 18.28 -9.62 26.29
N LYS A 110 18.98 -8.48 26.37
CA LYS A 110 18.51 -7.23 26.97
C LYS A 110 18.14 -6.13 25.94
N ASN A 111 18.40 -6.36 24.66
CA ASN A 111 18.17 -5.40 23.56
C ASN A 111 17.11 -5.93 22.58
N TRP A 112 16.51 -5.03 21.80
CA TRP A 112 15.51 -5.39 20.78
C TRP A 112 16.13 -5.47 19.39
N CYS A 113 15.46 -6.17 18.49
CA CYS A 113 15.84 -6.30 17.09
C CYS A 113 14.61 -6.62 16.22
N TYR A 114 14.75 -6.53 14.90
CA TYR A 114 13.76 -7.07 13.95
C TYR A 114 13.89 -8.59 13.81
N LEU A 115 12.88 -9.22 13.23
CA LEU A 115 12.85 -10.67 13.02
C LEU A 115 14.04 -11.16 12.18
N SER A 116 14.41 -10.41 11.14
CA SER A 116 15.58 -10.70 10.30
C SER A 116 16.89 -10.76 11.07
N GLN A 117 16.99 -10.05 12.20
CA GLN A 117 18.18 -9.96 13.03
C GLN A 117 18.26 -11.05 14.11
N GLN A 118 17.17 -11.78 14.38
CA GLN A 118 17.06 -12.67 15.56
C GLN A 118 18.19 -13.71 15.64
N CYS A 119 18.55 -14.33 14.51
CA CYS A 119 19.59 -15.36 14.47
C CYS A 119 21.02 -14.78 14.48
N GLN A 120 21.17 -13.49 14.17
CA GLN A 120 22.48 -12.84 14.00
C GLN A 120 22.89 -12.06 15.25
N VAL A 121 21.91 -11.52 15.99
CA VAL A 121 22.16 -10.74 17.20
C VAL A 121 21.81 -11.58 18.42
N GLN A 122 22.82 -12.23 18.99
CA GLN A 122 22.66 -13.09 20.16
C GLN A 122 22.01 -12.31 21.31
N GLY A 123 20.90 -12.85 21.84
CA GLY A 123 20.18 -12.24 22.95
C GLY A 123 19.19 -11.14 22.56
N CYS A 124 19.04 -10.78 21.28
CA CYS A 124 18.03 -9.77 20.96
C CYS A 124 16.60 -10.34 21.05
N LYS A 125 15.63 -9.49 21.39
CA LYS A 125 14.20 -9.82 21.36
C LYS A 125 13.59 -9.33 20.05
N GLU A 126 13.09 -10.27 19.26
CA GLU A 126 12.35 -10.01 18.02
C GLU A 126 10.95 -9.42 18.30
N PRO A 127 10.25 -8.85 17.30
CA PRO A 127 8.98 -8.15 17.48
C PRO A 127 7.91 -8.83 18.35
N ARG A 128 7.70 -10.15 18.26
CA ARG A 128 6.71 -10.87 19.09
C ARG A 128 7.12 -10.95 20.56
N GLN A 129 8.38 -10.69 20.86
CA GLN A 129 8.94 -10.69 22.22
C GLN A 129 9.18 -9.27 22.75
N TRP A 130 8.97 -8.21 21.96
CA TRP A 130 9.21 -6.84 22.43
C TRP A 130 8.44 -6.50 23.70
N ALA A 131 7.25 -7.07 23.91
CA ALA A 131 6.44 -6.87 25.11
C ALA A 131 7.15 -7.30 26.42
N THR A 132 8.15 -8.20 26.35
CA THR A 132 8.94 -8.59 27.52
C THR A 132 9.95 -7.52 27.95
N LEU A 133 10.33 -6.63 27.02
CA LEU A 133 11.24 -5.50 27.27
C LEU A 133 10.47 -4.18 27.44
N PHE A 134 9.42 -3.98 26.64
CA PHE A 134 8.63 -2.76 26.56
C PHE A 134 7.15 -3.13 26.64
N ARG A 135 6.56 -3.00 27.82
CA ARG A 135 5.18 -3.46 28.12
C ARG A 135 4.13 -2.93 27.13
N ASP A 136 4.31 -1.69 26.66
CA ASP A 136 3.41 -1.06 25.71
C ASP A 136 3.30 -1.83 24.38
N CYS A 137 4.33 -2.58 23.98
CA CYS A 137 4.30 -3.38 22.75
C CYS A 137 3.29 -4.55 22.82
N GLY A 138 2.82 -4.93 24.01
CA GLY A 138 1.80 -5.96 24.22
C GLY A 138 0.38 -5.43 24.37
N LYS A 139 0.16 -4.13 24.20
CA LYS A 139 -1.18 -3.53 24.22
C LYS A 139 -1.93 -3.78 22.90
N LYS A 140 -3.16 -3.30 22.79
CA LYS A 140 -4.10 -3.71 21.73
C LYS A 140 -4.17 -2.74 20.56
N ASP A 141 -3.90 -1.46 20.77
CA ASP A 141 -3.97 -0.41 19.76
C ASP A 141 -2.62 -0.22 19.04
N GLN A 142 -1.95 -1.33 18.74
CA GLN A 142 -0.62 -1.34 18.13
C GLN A 142 -0.65 -1.13 16.60
N SER A 143 0.46 -0.61 16.08
CA SER A 143 0.76 -0.45 14.66
C SER A 143 1.98 -1.29 14.27
N PRO A 144 2.17 -1.64 12.98
CA PRO A 144 1.31 -1.33 11.83
C PRO A 144 0.08 -2.24 11.77
N VAL A 145 -0.89 -1.93 10.91
CA VAL A 145 -2.09 -2.76 10.68
C VAL A 145 -2.24 -3.10 9.19
N ASN A 146 -3.00 -4.16 8.90
CA ASN A 146 -3.53 -4.39 7.56
C ASN A 146 -4.84 -3.58 7.39
N ILE A 147 -4.92 -2.76 6.35
CA ILE A 147 -6.12 -2.01 6.02
C ILE A 147 -6.97 -2.87 5.08
N LEU A 148 -8.12 -3.33 5.58
CA LEU A 148 -9.11 -4.02 4.76
C LEU A 148 -10.03 -2.98 4.12
N THR A 149 -9.88 -2.73 2.83
CA THR A 149 -10.57 -1.64 2.12
C THR A 149 -12.09 -1.80 2.14
N GLN A 150 -12.59 -3.03 2.21
CA GLN A 150 -14.01 -3.34 2.34
C GLN A 150 -14.59 -3.05 3.74
N GLN A 151 -13.74 -2.80 4.75
CA GLN A 151 -14.15 -2.58 6.14
C GLN A 151 -13.86 -1.14 6.63
N VAL A 152 -13.25 -0.30 5.79
CA VAL A 152 -12.99 1.10 6.15
C VAL A 152 -14.28 1.90 6.21
N GLN A 153 -14.34 2.86 7.14
CA GLN A 153 -15.46 3.78 7.23
C GLN A 153 -15.12 5.12 6.60
N TYR A 154 -15.93 5.59 5.66
CA TYR A 154 -15.75 6.93 5.11
C TYR A 154 -16.05 7.99 6.17
N ASP A 155 -15.12 8.91 6.37
CA ASP A 155 -15.31 10.05 7.25
C ASP A 155 -15.24 11.34 6.44
N ASN A 156 -16.40 11.98 6.28
CA ASN A 156 -16.58 13.21 5.52
C ASN A 156 -15.86 14.42 6.14
N SER A 157 -15.47 14.34 7.41
CA SER A 157 -14.69 15.37 8.11
C SER A 157 -13.21 15.32 7.76
N LEU A 158 -12.70 14.21 7.23
CA LEU A 158 -11.31 14.06 6.77
C LEU A 158 -11.11 14.79 5.44
N LYS A 159 -10.90 16.10 5.54
CA LYS A 159 -10.55 16.97 4.41
C LYS A 159 -9.07 16.87 4.06
N ALA A 160 -8.68 17.50 2.95
CA ALA A 160 -7.27 17.58 2.57
C ALA A 160 -6.42 18.24 3.66
N PHE A 161 -5.16 17.80 3.76
CA PHE A 161 -4.16 18.44 4.59
C PHE A 161 -3.76 19.80 4.02
N ASN A 162 -3.38 20.71 4.91
CA ASN A 162 -2.60 21.87 4.54
C ASN A 162 -1.14 21.63 4.93
N PHE A 163 -0.27 21.50 3.92
CA PHE A 163 1.17 21.39 4.06
C PHE A 163 1.79 22.79 4.01
N LYS A 164 2.44 23.21 5.09
CA LYS A 164 3.11 24.51 5.20
C LYS A 164 4.62 24.31 5.13
N ASN A 165 5.29 25.09 4.29
CA ASN A 165 6.75 25.08 4.09
C ASN A 165 7.33 23.74 3.61
N TYR A 166 6.52 22.83 3.08
CA TYR A 166 7.02 21.55 2.51
C TYR A 166 7.76 21.76 1.19
N ASP A 167 7.37 22.79 0.44
CA ASP A 167 7.96 23.25 -0.81
C ASP A 167 9.22 24.10 -0.61
N ILE A 168 9.49 24.53 0.63
CA ILE A 168 10.66 25.33 0.96
C ILE A 168 11.82 24.39 1.27
N LYS A 169 12.98 24.68 0.69
CA LYS A 169 14.26 24.07 1.06
C LYS A 169 14.85 24.84 2.25
N PRO A 170 14.99 24.22 3.44
CA PRO A 170 15.65 24.86 4.57
C PRO A 170 17.10 25.24 4.24
N SER A 171 17.57 26.34 4.85
CA SER A 171 18.97 26.76 4.75
C SER A 171 19.91 25.91 5.61
N LYS A 172 19.39 25.36 6.72
CA LYS A 172 20.13 24.44 7.59
C LYS A 172 20.24 23.06 6.92
N LYS A 173 21.43 22.45 6.99
CA LYS A 173 21.65 21.06 6.56
C LYS A 173 20.81 20.08 7.39
N TRP A 174 20.49 18.93 6.80
CA TRP A 174 19.84 17.84 7.51
C TRP A 174 20.88 16.83 7.99
N THR A 175 20.73 16.39 9.24
CA THR A 175 21.51 15.27 9.77
C THR A 175 20.85 13.96 9.35
N MET A 176 21.53 13.19 8.52
CA MET A 176 21.13 11.84 8.14
C MET A 176 21.98 10.82 8.92
N GLN A 177 21.35 9.78 9.46
CA GLN A 177 22.02 8.75 10.25
C GLN A 177 21.50 7.36 9.92
N ASN A 178 22.39 6.37 10.00
CA ASN A 178 21.99 4.99 10.21
C ASN A 178 21.95 4.76 11.73
N ASN A 179 20.75 4.57 12.29
CA ASN A 179 20.59 4.40 13.74
C ASN A 179 20.68 2.94 14.20
N GLY A 180 21.14 2.03 13.32
CA GLY A 180 21.17 0.59 13.55
C GLY A 180 19.85 -0.13 13.26
N HIS A 181 18.81 0.61 12.85
CA HIS A 181 17.48 0.04 12.54
C HIS A 181 16.86 0.61 11.25
N THR A 182 17.28 1.80 10.83
CA THR A 182 16.82 2.49 9.61
C THR A 182 17.81 3.59 9.24
N VAL A 183 17.67 4.12 8.01
CA VAL A 183 18.07 5.50 7.73
C VAL A 183 17.05 6.44 8.37
N GLN A 184 17.52 7.41 9.15
CA GLN A 184 16.70 8.46 9.74
C GLN A 184 17.31 9.81 9.40
N VAL A 185 16.46 10.76 9.01
CA VAL A 185 16.85 12.14 8.73
C VAL A 185 16.17 13.06 9.72
N GLN A 186 16.97 13.86 10.45
CA GLN A 186 16.47 14.85 11.40
C GLN A 186 16.08 16.13 10.67
N LEU A 187 14.91 16.65 11.00
CA LEU A 187 14.35 17.89 10.46
C LEU A 187 14.38 18.99 11.52
N ASP A 188 14.27 20.24 11.08
CA ASP A 188 14.32 21.43 11.95
C ASP A 188 12.94 21.89 12.46
N GLY A 189 11.86 21.20 12.10
CA GLY A 189 10.49 21.58 12.44
C GLY A 189 9.88 22.68 11.58
N SER A 190 10.57 23.15 10.52
CA SER A 190 10.04 24.20 9.64
C SER A 190 8.85 23.75 8.79
N GLY A 191 8.89 22.50 8.30
CA GLY A 191 7.79 21.86 7.58
C GLY A 191 6.67 21.45 8.53
N MET A 192 5.45 21.91 8.28
CA MET A 192 4.29 21.67 9.14
C MET A 192 3.09 21.12 8.39
N VAL A 193 2.23 20.41 9.12
CA VAL A 193 0.93 19.96 8.63
C VAL A 193 -0.19 20.38 9.58
N GLU A 194 -1.34 20.69 9.01
CA GLU A 194 -2.58 20.98 9.73
C GLU A 194 -3.77 20.50 8.88
N LEU A 195 -4.98 20.55 9.44
CA LEU A 195 -6.18 19.94 8.84
C LEU A 195 -6.00 18.42 8.68
N GLY A 196 -6.60 17.79 7.67
CA GLY A 196 -6.52 16.33 7.53
C GLY A 196 -7.24 15.56 8.65
N GLY A 197 -8.05 16.22 9.49
CA GLY A 197 -8.59 15.64 10.73
C GLY A 197 -7.63 15.66 11.93
N LEU A 198 -6.53 16.42 11.86
CA LEU A 198 -5.66 16.69 13.01
C LEU A 198 -6.20 17.84 13.87
N THR A 199 -6.00 17.76 15.19
CA THR A 199 -6.51 18.75 16.16
C THR A 199 -5.53 19.90 16.43
N GLY A 200 -4.85 20.42 15.39
CA GLY A 200 -3.87 21.49 15.52
C GLY A 200 -2.79 21.46 14.45
N ARG A 201 -1.73 22.23 14.67
CA ARG A 201 -0.52 22.25 13.83
C ARG A 201 0.51 21.28 14.35
N TYR A 202 1.10 20.51 13.45
CA TYR A 202 2.14 19.53 13.75
C TYR A 202 3.38 19.80 12.91
N LYS A 203 4.53 19.93 13.56
CA LYS A 203 5.83 20.18 12.93
C LYS A 203 6.57 18.88 12.65
N ALA A 204 7.19 18.76 11.48
CA ALA A 204 7.92 17.57 11.05
C ALA A 204 9.27 17.51 11.76
N MET A 205 9.53 16.41 12.47
CA MET A 205 10.72 16.26 13.31
C MET A 205 11.77 15.35 12.69
N GLN A 206 11.32 14.29 12.01
CA GLN A 206 12.19 13.35 11.32
C GLN A 206 11.43 12.59 10.26
N PHE A 207 12.16 11.97 9.34
CA PHE A 207 11.62 10.89 8.54
C PHE A 207 12.57 9.69 8.48
N HIS A 208 12.01 8.51 8.23
CA HIS A 208 12.74 7.25 8.13
C HIS A 208 12.02 6.25 7.22
N PHE A 209 12.66 5.11 6.95
CA PHE A 209 12.21 4.14 5.96
C PHE A 209 12.15 2.73 6.52
N HIS A 210 11.20 1.95 6.01
CA HIS A 210 11.14 0.50 6.20
C HIS A 210 11.14 -0.16 4.83
N TRP A 211 11.90 -1.23 4.67
CA TRP A 211 12.07 -1.91 3.40
C TRP A 211 12.31 -3.41 3.59
N GLY A 212 12.08 -4.13 2.50
CA GLY A 212 12.17 -5.57 2.45
C GLY A 212 13.56 -6.03 2.05
N SER A 213 13.69 -7.33 1.87
CA SER A 213 14.86 -7.98 1.32
C SER A 213 14.77 -8.17 -0.19
N GLN A 214 15.76 -8.89 -0.72
CA GLN A 214 15.74 -9.44 -2.06
C GLN A 214 15.74 -10.97 -1.96
N GLU A 215 14.83 -11.62 -2.67
CA GLU A 215 14.84 -13.08 -2.85
C GLU A 215 15.06 -13.39 -4.33
N GLY A 216 16.28 -13.80 -4.68
CA GLY A 216 16.68 -13.97 -6.08
C GLY A 216 16.64 -12.64 -6.84
N GLU A 217 15.91 -12.58 -7.95
CA GLU A 217 15.74 -11.35 -8.77
C GLU A 217 14.51 -10.52 -8.35
N LEU A 218 13.77 -10.94 -7.33
CA LEU A 218 12.52 -10.29 -6.92
C LEU A 218 12.72 -9.43 -5.67
N LEU A 219 12.09 -8.26 -5.69
CA LEU A 219 11.98 -7.39 -4.53
C LEU A 219 10.97 -7.99 -3.55
N SER A 220 11.43 -8.33 -2.34
CA SER A 220 10.52 -8.75 -1.27
C SER A 220 9.76 -7.52 -0.75
N PRO A 221 8.44 -7.63 -0.48
CA PRO A 221 7.68 -6.55 0.14
C PRO A 221 8.23 -6.18 1.53
N GLY A 222 8.19 -4.88 1.84
CA GLY A 222 8.87 -4.30 2.99
C GLY A 222 8.18 -3.14 3.69
N SER A 223 7.03 -2.69 3.20
CA SER A 223 6.21 -1.73 3.93
C SER A 223 5.76 -2.32 5.25
N GLU A 224 5.62 -1.51 6.30
CA GLU A 224 5.13 -1.97 7.61
C GLU A 224 3.63 -2.27 7.54
N HIS A 225 2.86 -1.34 6.98
CA HIS A 225 1.44 -1.49 6.70
C HIS A 225 1.21 -2.34 5.45
N SER A 226 -0.02 -2.86 5.36
CA SER A 226 -0.53 -3.56 4.18
C SER A 226 -1.93 -3.07 3.84
N ILE A 227 -2.34 -3.24 2.60
CA ILE A 227 -3.70 -2.99 2.11
C ILE A 227 -4.23 -4.30 1.54
N ASP A 228 -5.36 -4.77 2.04
CA ASP A 228 -6.00 -6.02 1.63
C ASP A 228 -5.06 -7.25 1.67
N GLY A 229 -4.12 -7.24 2.61
CA GLY A 229 -3.10 -8.30 2.78
C GLY A 229 -1.81 -8.07 2.00
N GLU A 230 -1.79 -7.13 1.07
CA GLU A 230 -0.64 -6.85 0.21
C GLU A 230 0.29 -5.78 0.80
N ARG A 231 1.60 -6.01 0.72
CA ARG A 231 2.63 -5.05 1.12
C ARG A 231 3.29 -4.42 -0.11
N TYR A 232 3.79 -3.20 0.08
CA TYR A 232 4.62 -2.50 -0.90
C TYR A 232 6.09 -2.79 -0.66
N ALA A 233 6.97 -2.42 -1.60
CA ALA A 233 8.41 -2.67 -1.48
C ALA A 233 9.04 -1.94 -0.27
N MET A 234 8.59 -0.72 0.01
CA MET A 234 9.05 0.07 1.15
C MET A 234 7.93 0.96 1.70
N GLU A 235 8.17 1.56 2.86
CA GLU A 235 7.32 2.58 3.46
C GLU A 235 8.17 3.72 4.05
N LEU A 236 7.82 4.95 3.71
CA LEU A 236 8.38 6.17 4.30
C LEU A 236 7.47 6.63 5.43
N HIS A 237 8.04 6.87 6.61
CA HIS A 237 7.38 7.53 7.73
C HIS A 237 7.93 8.93 7.92
N ILE A 238 7.07 9.94 7.89
CA ILE A 238 7.39 11.29 8.34
C ILE A 238 6.70 11.50 9.69
N VAL A 239 7.49 11.75 10.74
CA VAL A 239 7.01 11.89 12.11
C VAL A 239 6.87 13.36 12.48
N HIS A 240 5.68 13.72 12.93
CA HIS A 240 5.34 15.06 13.37
C HIS A 240 4.94 15.08 14.84
N ILE A 241 5.18 16.22 15.48
CA ILE A 241 4.68 16.50 16.83
C ILE A 241 3.85 17.77 16.82
N LYS A 242 2.84 17.89 17.70
CA LYS A 242 2.15 19.16 17.91
C LYS A 242 3.17 20.24 18.23
N GLU A 243 2.93 21.43 17.67
CA GLU A 243 3.87 22.56 17.71
C GLU A 243 4.32 22.93 19.13
N GLU A 244 3.42 22.79 20.11
CA GLU A 244 3.62 23.07 21.54
C GLU A 244 4.65 22.16 22.24
N PHE A 245 4.98 21.00 21.66
CA PHE A 245 6.01 20.09 22.20
C PHE A 245 7.38 20.36 21.59
N ASN A 246 8.43 20.14 22.37
CA ASN A 246 9.81 20.33 21.91
C ASN A 246 10.40 19.07 21.27
N ASP A 247 9.91 17.90 21.66
CA ASP A 247 10.44 16.62 21.23
C ASP A 247 9.35 15.53 21.19
N VAL A 248 9.68 14.39 20.57
CA VAL A 248 8.76 13.26 20.43
C VAL A 248 8.39 12.65 21.79
N ALA A 249 9.33 12.63 22.75
CA ALA A 249 9.09 12.00 24.06
C ALA A 249 8.02 12.74 24.88
N SER A 250 8.07 14.07 24.89
CA SER A 250 7.06 14.94 25.50
C SER A 250 5.74 14.88 24.73
N ALA A 251 5.80 14.86 23.39
CA ALA A 251 4.61 14.75 22.55
C ALA A 251 3.86 13.42 22.74
N ILE A 252 4.56 12.29 22.93
CA ILE A 252 3.95 10.99 23.23
C ILE A 252 3.08 11.10 24.50
N LYS A 253 3.62 11.68 25.57
CA LYS A 253 2.89 11.86 26.83
C LYS A 253 1.66 12.76 26.67
N GLY A 254 1.76 13.75 25.79
CA GLY A 254 0.71 14.72 25.50
C GLY A 254 -0.22 14.35 24.34
N LYS A 255 -0.17 13.10 23.82
CA LYS A 255 -0.99 12.65 22.68
C LYS A 255 -0.85 13.55 21.46
N GLY A 256 0.39 13.98 21.22
CA GLY A 256 0.77 15.00 20.27
C GLY A 256 1.54 14.47 19.07
N VAL A 257 1.56 13.16 18.80
CA VAL A 257 2.29 12.58 17.67
C VAL A 257 1.35 12.26 16.51
N ALA A 258 1.73 12.71 15.32
CA ALA A 258 1.10 12.29 14.08
C ALA A 258 2.17 11.72 13.15
N VAL A 259 1.86 10.64 12.44
CA VAL A 259 2.77 10.05 11.46
C VAL A 259 2.07 9.96 10.11
N LEU A 260 2.73 10.51 9.10
CA LEU A 260 2.34 10.35 7.71
C LEU A 260 3.16 9.20 7.11
N GLY A 261 2.47 8.14 6.71
CA GLY A 261 3.05 7.00 6.00
C GLY A 261 2.79 7.06 4.50
N PHE A 262 3.81 6.75 3.73
CA PHE A 262 3.77 6.72 2.27
C PHE A 262 4.35 5.40 1.78
N PHE A 263 3.53 4.62 1.09
CA PHE A 263 3.99 3.42 0.41
C PHE A 263 4.95 3.78 -0.72
N ILE A 264 5.97 2.95 -0.93
CA ILE A 264 6.92 3.08 -2.03
C ILE A 264 6.89 1.77 -2.83
N LYS A 265 6.68 1.88 -4.14
CA LYS A 265 6.78 0.77 -5.09
C LYS A 265 7.94 0.96 -6.05
N ALA A 266 8.40 -0.15 -6.62
CA ALA A 266 9.25 -0.10 -7.80
C ALA A 266 8.50 0.55 -8.97
N GLY A 267 9.17 1.44 -9.68
CA GLY A 267 8.63 2.18 -10.80
C GLY A 267 9.73 3.01 -11.48
N ASN A 268 9.40 4.24 -11.86
CA ASN A 268 10.37 5.13 -12.48
C ASN A 268 11.44 5.61 -11.49
N LYS A 269 12.63 5.89 -12.02
CA LYS A 269 13.70 6.55 -11.25
C LYS A 269 13.20 7.91 -10.75
N ASN A 270 13.37 8.17 -9.46
CA ASN A 270 13.00 9.44 -8.84
C ASN A 270 14.26 10.22 -8.46
N ALA A 271 14.57 11.27 -9.22
CA ALA A 271 15.77 12.08 -9.00
C ALA A 271 15.81 12.79 -7.63
N ASN A 272 14.65 13.04 -7.00
CA ASN A 272 14.58 13.71 -5.70
C ASN A 272 15.19 12.88 -4.56
N TYR A 273 15.33 11.56 -4.75
CA TYR A 273 15.92 10.65 -3.77
C TYR A 273 17.44 10.48 -3.91
N GLU A 274 18.03 10.91 -5.03
CA GLU A 274 19.47 10.79 -5.28
C GLU A 274 20.34 11.46 -4.20
N PRO A 275 19.99 12.65 -3.65
CA PRO A 275 20.77 13.25 -2.58
C PRO A 275 20.81 12.41 -1.30
N LEU A 276 19.77 11.61 -1.03
CA LEU A 276 19.75 10.69 0.10
C LEU A 276 20.60 9.45 -0.20
N ILE A 277 20.31 8.79 -1.33
CA ILE A 277 20.90 7.51 -1.71
C ILE A 277 22.42 7.62 -1.95
N SER A 278 22.87 8.72 -2.58
CA SER A 278 24.30 8.96 -2.81
C SER A 278 25.12 9.07 -1.52
N ASN A 279 24.48 9.40 -0.40
CA ASN A 279 25.12 9.53 0.90
C ASN A 279 25.08 8.24 1.76
N PHE A 280 24.47 7.15 1.29
CA PHE A 280 24.41 5.89 2.06
C PHE A 280 25.77 5.32 2.40
N LYS A 281 26.78 5.53 1.56
CA LYS A 281 28.16 5.10 1.86
C LYS A 281 28.70 5.77 3.13
N ALA A 282 28.37 7.04 3.38
CA ALA A 282 28.80 7.77 4.57
C ALA A 282 28.10 7.27 5.85
N ILE A 283 26.92 6.67 5.71
CA ILE A 283 26.12 6.13 6.82
C ILE A 283 25.96 4.61 6.75
N SER A 284 26.92 3.90 6.16
CA SER A 284 26.77 2.47 5.88
C SER A 284 26.57 1.64 7.16
N ALA A 285 27.36 1.91 8.20
CA ALA A 285 27.34 1.19 9.46
C ALA A 285 26.42 1.84 10.51
N ALA A 286 25.92 1.03 11.44
CA ALA A 286 25.12 1.51 12.57
C ALA A 286 25.87 2.59 13.39
N GLY A 287 25.17 3.67 13.71
CA GLY A 287 25.70 4.82 14.45
C GLY A 287 26.35 5.89 13.56
N ASN A 288 26.68 5.60 12.30
CA ASN A 288 27.25 6.59 11.40
C ASN A 288 26.25 7.70 11.09
N LYS A 289 26.76 8.93 10.95
CA LYS A 289 26.00 10.13 10.62
C LYS A 289 26.70 10.95 9.56
N THR A 290 25.93 11.70 8.79
CA THR A 290 26.43 12.67 7.82
C THR A 290 25.48 13.86 7.73
N GLU A 291 26.00 14.99 7.28
CA GLU A 291 25.20 16.19 6.99
C GLU A 291 24.97 16.29 5.48
N ILE A 292 23.72 16.43 5.07
CA ILE A 292 23.35 16.61 3.67
C ILE A 292 22.71 17.97 3.45
N PRO A 293 22.83 18.58 2.25
CA PRO A 293 22.01 19.73 1.89
C PRO A 293 20.53 19.37 2.08
N ALA A 294 19.78 20.23 2.76
CA ALA A 294 18.36 20.01 2.92
C ALA A 294 17.65 19.99 1.56
N LEU A 295 16.53 19.29 1.52
CA LEU A 295 15.63 19.24 0.37
C LEU A 295 14.30 19.90 0.74
N ALA A 296 13.50 20.26 -0.25
CA ALA A 296 12.08 20.53 0.02
C ALA A 296 11.44 19.20 0.45
N LEU A 297 10.85 19.11 1.64
CA LEU A 297 10.26 17.86 2.14
C LEU A 297 9.16 17.33 1.21
N GLY A 298 8.42 18.23 0.57
CA GLY A 298 7.42 17.94 -0.46
C GLY A 298 7.97 17.24 -1.69
N SER A 299 9.28 17.34 -1.97
CA SER A 299 9.91 16.64 -3.10
C SER A 299 10.08 15.12 -2.88
N LEU A 300 9.95 14.68 -1.62
CA LEU A 300 10.07 13.27 -1.22
C LEU A 300 8.71 12.56 -1.10
N ILE A 301 7.60 13.25 -1.38
CA ILE A 301 6.25 12.68 -1.26
C ILE A 301 5.47 12.91 -2.55
N PRO A 302 4.31 12.25 -2.76
CA PRO A 302 3.47 12.51 -3.93
C PRO A 302 3.04 13.97 -4.02
N GLU A 303 2.70 14.41 -5.24
CA GLU A 303 2.22 15.77 -5.47
C GLU A 303 0.97 16.06 -4.62
N LYS A 304 0.82 17.32 -4.16
CA LYS A 304 -0.28 17.74 -3.27
C LYS A 304 -1.68 17.32 -3.76
N LYS A 305 -1.91 17.28 -5.07
CA LYS A 305 -3.19 16.87 -5.69
C LYS A 305 -3.54 15.39 -5.40
N ASP A 306 -2.52 14.54 -5.24
CA ASP A 306 -2.66 13.11 -4.98
C ASP A 306 -2.71 12.77 -3.48
N LEU A 307 -2.57 13.78 -2.60
CA LEU A 307 -2.58 13.63 -1.14
C LEU A 307 -3.96 13.85 -0.52
N THR A 308 -5.02 13.65 -1.30
CA THR A 308 -6.39 13.86 -0.84
C THR A 308 -7.04 12.55 -0.38
N SER A 309 -6.62 11.41 -0.93
CA SER A 309 -7.09 10.07 -0.60
C SER A 309 -6.13 9.37 0.38
N PHE A 310 -6.60 9.09 1.59
CA PHE A 310 -5.81 8.50 2.65
C PHE A 310 -6.66 7.72 3.66
N TYR A 311 -6.00 6.83 4.38
CA TYR A 311 -6.55 6.13 5.54
C TYR A 311 -6.11 6.80 6.84
N ARG A 312 -6.98 6.76 7.86
CA ARG A 312 -6.75 7.35 9.18
C ARG A 312 -7.11 6.36 10.27
N TYR A 313 -6.21 6.17 11.23
CA TYR A 313 -6.53 5.43 12.46
C TYR A 313 -5.64 5.89 13.62
N LYS A 314 -6.04 5.55 14.86
CA LYS A 314 -5.20 5.71 16.05
C LYS A 314 -4.41 4.43 16.29
N GLY A 315 -3.11 4.56 16.49
CA GLY A 315 -2.22 3.42 16.64
C GLY A 315 -1.02 3.75 17.51
N SER A 316 0.08 3.05 17.28
CA SER A 316 1.29 3.15 18.07
C SER A 316 2.51 3.55 17.27
N LEU A 317 3.61 3.80 17.96
CA LEU A 317 4.94 3.63 17.35
C LEU A 317 5.13 2.17 16.91
N THR A 318 5.85 1.97 15.80
CA THR A 318 6.11 0.64 15.22
C THR A 318 7.46 0.05 15.65
N THR A 319 8.21 0.77 16.48
CA THR A 319 9.45 0.32 17.11
C THR A 319 9.31 0.34 18.64
N PRO A 320 10.22 -0.33 19.37
CA PRO A 320 10.13 -0.44 20.82
C PRO A 320 10.07 0.90 21.55
N GLY A 321 9.17 0.95 22.52
CA GLY A 321 8.53 2.19 22.96
C GLY A 321 7.04 2.13 22.69
N CYS A 322 6.61 1.65 21.51
CA CYS A 322 5.26 1.14 21.18
C CYS A 322 4.05 1.92 21.74
N ASN A 323 4.20 3.22 22.04
CA ASN A 323 3.18 3.98 22.74
C ASN A 323 1.97 4.21 21.81
N GLU A 324 0.76 3.93 22.32
CA GLU A 324 -0.52 3.97 21.58
C GLU A 324 -1.11 5.37 21.45
N GLU A 325 -0.28 6.33 21.06
CA GLU A 325 -0.63 7.76 21.02
C GLU A 325 -0.28 8.39 19.66
N VAL A 326 -0.23 7.57 18.61
CA VAL A 326 0.10 7.99 17.25
C VAL A 326 -1.17 8.12 16.41
N ILE A 327 -1.38 9.28 15.82
CA ILE A 327 -2.40 9.49 14.78
C ILE A 327 -1.76 9.14 13.43
N TRP A 328 -2.15 7.98 12.87
CA TRP A 328 -1.64 7.51 11.59
C TRP A 328 -2.42 8.06 10.42
N THR A 329 -1.72 8.43 9.36
CA THR A 329 -2.28 8.77 8.06
C THR A 329 -1.51 8.04 6.97
N LEU A 330 -2.17 7.18 6.21
CA LEU A 330 -1.54 6.41 5.14
C LEU A 330 -2.11 6.86 3.79
N PHE A 331 -1.28 7.49 2.97
CA PHE A 331 -1.72 7.99 1.66
C PHE A 331 -1.82 6.85 0.65
N GLU A 332 -2.88 6.85 -0.16
CA GLU A 332 -3.13 5.79 -1.14
C GLU A 332 -2.18 5.86 -2.34
N LYS A 333 -1.78 7.06 -2.76
CA LYS A 333 -0.85 7.23 -3.88
C LYS A 333 0.56 6.80 -3.43
N PRO A 334 1.13 5.74 -4.01
CA PRO A 334 2.49 5.34 -3.69
C PRO A 334 3.50 6.28 -4.37
N ILE A 335 4.66 6.39 -3.74
CA ILE A 335 5.88 6.96 -4.33
C ILE A 335 6.50 5.90 -5.24
N GLU A 336 7.02 6.32 -6.38
CA GLU A 336 7.80 5.45 -7.27
C GLU A 336 9.29 5.70 -7.07
N LEU A 337 10.05 4.62 -6.90
CA LEU A 337 11.51 4.61 -6.97
C LEU A 337 11.95 3.57 -8.01
N GLY A 338 13.05 3.84 -8.70
CA GLY A 338 13.65 2.85 -9.59
C GLY A 338 14.12 1.62 -8.80
N SER A 339 14.02 0.42 -9.35
CA SER A 339 14.42 -0.81 -8.64
C SER A 339 15.87 -0.77 -8.14
N GLN A 340 16.77 -0.13 -8.91
CA GLN A 340 18.15 0.11 -8.49
C GLN A 340 18.23 1.04 -7.27
N GLN A 341 17.41 2.09 -7.21
CA GLN A 341 17.36 3.01 -6.05
C GLN A 341 16.89 2.29 -4.79
N ILE A 342 15.90 1.41 -4.90
CA ILE A 342 15.41 0.60 -3.78
C ILE A 342 16.53 -0.36 -3.31
N GLN A 343 17.23 -1.01 -4.25
CA GLN A 343 18.35 -1.90 -3.95
C GLN A 343 19.48 -1.28 -3.15
N GLU A 344 19.70 0.03 -3.27
CA GLU A 344 20.76 0.70 -2.51
C GLU A 344 20.56 0.64 -1.00
N PHE A 345 19.31 0.51 -0.52
CA PHE A 345 19.03 0.43 0.91
C PHE A 345 19.65 -0.82 1.55
N TRP A 346 19.43 -2.02 1.01
CA TRP A 346 20.06 -3.22 1.56
C TRP A 346 21.51 -3.45 1.09
N LYS A 347 21.90 -2.95 -0.08
CA LYS A 347 23.29 -3.11 -0.56
C LYS A 347 24.30 -2.25 0.22
N LYS A 348 23.88 -1.08 0.72
CA LYS A 348 24.79 -0.11 1.34
C LYS A 348 24.59 0.10 2.83
N LEU A 349 23.49 -0.33 3.42
CA LEU A 349 23.21 -0.11 4.84
C LEU A 349 23.23 -1.41 5.61
N TYR A 350 23.74 -1.34 6.83
CA TYR A 350 23.98 -2.49 7.69
C TYR A 350 23.42 -2.23 9.09
N PHE A 351 22.89 -3.28 9.72
CA PHE A 351 22.40 -3.24 11.09
C PHE A 351 23.52 -3.09 12.13
N ASP A 352 24.75 -3.43 11.76
CA ASP A 352 25.92 -3.50 12.64
C ASP A 352 27.00 -2.46 12.32
N THR A 353 27.96 -2.32 13.23
CA THR A 353 29.06 -1.34 13.12
C THR A 353 30.20 -1.81 12.22
N ASN A 354 30.32 -3.12 11.99
CA ASN A 354 31.37 -3.74 11.18
C ASN A 354 30.91 -4.13 9.77
N THR A 355 29.72 -3.65 9.37
CA THR A 355 29.13 -3.83 8.03
C THR A 355 29.10 -5.29 7.56
N LYS A 356 28.72 -6.21 8.44
CA LYS A 356 28.61 -7.64 8.09
C LYS A 356 27.17 -8.04 7.83
N PHE A 357 26.22 -7.34 8.46
CA PHE A 357 24.83 -7.71 8.41
C PHE A 357 23.99 -6.64 7.72
N SER A 358 23.71 -6.88 6.43
CA SER A 358 22.90 -6.00 5.60
C SER A 358 21.55 -5.72 6.26
N MET A 359 21.14 -4.46 6.21
CA MET A 359 19.87 -3.99 6.75
C MET A 359 18.75 -4.38 5.79
N MET A 360 18.05 -5.46 6.13
CA MET A 360 16.93 -6.03 5.38
C MET A 360 15.77 -6.39 6.31
N ASP A 361 14.55 -6.33 5.78
CA ASP A 361 13.31 -6.65 6.49
C ASP A 361 13.22 -5.91 7.83
N ASN A 362 13.50 -4.61 7.81
CA ASN A 362 13.53 -3.76 8.99
C ASN A 362 12.13 -3.23 9.35
N PHE A 363 11.12 -4.10 9.32
CA PHE A 363 9.72 -3.78 9.59
C PHE A 363 9.13 -4.67 10.68
N ARG A 364 8.14 -4.14 11.39
CA ARG A 364 7.32 -4.88 12.36
C ARG A 364 6.23 -5.67 11.63
N PRO A 365 5.91 -6.91 12.08
CA PRO A 365 4.74 -7.63 11.61
C PRO A 365 3.44 -6.84 11.84
N VAL A 366 2.43 -7.04 11.00
CA VAL A 366 1.11 -6.44 11.20
C VAL A 366 0.52 -6.85 12.54
N GLN A 367 -0.12 -5.89 13.19
CA GLN A 367 -0.79 -6.04 14.47
C GLN A 367 -2.30 -6.17 14.24
N PRO A 368 -3.03 -6.92 15.07
CA PRO A 368 -4.47 -7.03 14.93
C PRO A 368 -5.18 -5.69 15.09
N ILE A 369 -6.18 -5.43 14.24
CA ILE A 369 -6.96 -4.18 14.30
C ILE A 369 -7.85 -4.10 15.55
N TYR A 370 -8.26 -5.25 16.09
CA TYR A 370 -9.23 -5.37 17.19
C TYR A 370 -10.48 -4.52 16.95
N SER A 371 -10.86 -3.66 17.91
CA SER A 371 -12.06 -2.82 17.85
C SER A 371 -11.83 -1.46 17.20
N ARG A 372 -10.64 -1.18 16.66
CA ARG A 372 -10.34 0.12 16.04
C ARG A 372 -10.97 0.20 14.66
N THR A 373 -11.54 1.36 14.35
CA THR A 373 -11.99 1.69 13.01
C THR A 373 -10.86 2.33 12.22
N VAL A 374 -10.65 1.86 10.99
CA VAL A 374 -9.87 2.58 9.98
C VAL A 374 -10.82 3.45 9.18
N TYR A 375 -10.56 4.75 9.17
CA TYR A 375 -11.33 5.70 8.38
C TYR A 375 -10.67 5.93 7.02
N LYS A 376 -11.48 6.21 6.00
CA LYS A 376 -11.03 6.64 4.67
C LYS A 376 -11.46 8.08 4.42
N SER A 377 -10.56 8.90 3.90
CA SER A 377 -10.89 10.27 3.52
C SER A 377 -11.87 10.31 2.35
N ASN A 378 -12.73 11.32 2.34
CA ASN A 378 -13.69 11.54 1.26
C ASN A 378 -13.25 12.73 0.40
N SER A 379 -12.19 12.53 -0.37
CA SER A 379 -11.67 13.52 -1.34
C SER A 379 -12.40 13.49 -2.68
N ASN A 380 -13.10 12.39 -2.98
CA ASN A 380 -13.92 12.24 -4.18
C ASN A 380 -15.41 12.11 -3.82
N THR A 381 -16.03 13.19 -3.38
CA THR A 381 -17.44 13.46 -3.72
C THR A 381 -17.68 14.96 -3.79
N LEU A 382 -17.54 15.52 -4.99
CA LEU A 382 -18.56 16.45 -5.46
C LEU A 382 -19.81 15.60 -5.73
N LEU A 383 -20.51 15.16 -4.68
CA LEU A 383 -21.92 14.85 -4.89
C LEU A 383 -22.57 16.18 -5.26
N PRO A 384 -23.25 16.29 -6.41
CA PRO A 384 -24.04 17.48 -6.69
C PRO A 384 -24.97 17.66 -5.47
N PRO A 385 -25.12 18.90 -4.93
CA PRO A 385 -25.95 19.11 -3.76
C PRO A 385 -27.32 18.48 -4.01
N ARG A 386 -27.95 17.90 -2.99
CA ARG A 386 -29.23 17.16 -3.09
C ARG A 386 -30.28 17.88 -3.95
N ASN A 387 -30.25 19.21 -3.96
CA ASN A 387 -31.09 20.07 -4.81
C ASN A 387 -30.87 19.87 -6.32
N VAL A 388 -29.65 19.59 -6.78
CA VAL A 388 -29.32 19.33 -8.20
C VAL A 388 -29.82 17.95 -8.64
N LEU A 389 -29.76 16.93 -7.79
CA LEU A 389 -30.36 15.61 -8.05
C LEU A 389 -31.91 15.68 -8.12
N LEU A 390 -32.53 16.53 -7.29
CA LEU A 390 -33.96 16.82 -7.37
C LEU A 390 -34.34 17.62 -8.63
N LEU A 391 -33.49 18.54 -9.07
CA LEU A 391 -33.73 19.33 -10.29
C LEU A 391 -33.63 18.48 -11.57
N ILE A 392 -32.74 17.49 -11.60
CA ILE A 392 -32.64 16.57 -12.75
C ILE A 392 -33.88 15.67 -12.83
N SER A 393 -34.37 15.17 -11.69
CA SER A 393 -35.56 14.33 -11.65
C SER A 393 -36.85 15.11 -12.00
N THR A 394 -36.99 16.37 -11.56
CA THR A 394 -38.12 17.22 -11.97
C THR A 394 -38.04 17.65 -13.43
N ALA A 395 -36.86 17.98 -13.94
CA ALA A 395 -36.67 18.34 -15.35
C ALA A 395 -36.97 17.15 -16.30
N VAL A 396 -36.56 15.93 -15.92
CA VAL A 396 -36.90 14.71 -16.67
C VAL A 396 -38.40 14.45 -16.63
N TYR A 397 -39.05 14.56 -15.46
CA TYR A 397 -40.51 14.39 -15.36
C TYR A 397 -41.28 15.41 -16.21
N LEU A 398 -40.89 16.69 -16.17
CA LEU A 398 -41.50 17.75 -16.98
C LEU A 398 -41.30 17.53 -18.49
N ALA A 399 -40.12 17.05 -18.90
CA ALA A 399 -39.86 16.70 -20.30
C ALA A 399 -40.74 15.53 -20.77
N PHE A 400 -40.97 14.51 -19.93
CA PHE A 400 -41.88 13.41 -20.25
C PHE A 400 -43.34 13.86 -20.35
N THR A 401 -43.79 14.82 -19.52
CA THR A 401 -45.16 15.35 -19.60
C THR A 401 -45.41 16.30 -20.78
N LEU A 402 -44.35 16.82 -21.41
CA LEU A 402 -44.44 17.70 -22.59
C LEU A 402 -44.38 16.93 -23.92
N ILE A 403 -44.14 15.62 -23.87
CA ILE A 403 -44.01 14.73 -25.03
C ILE A 403 -45.26 13.83 -25.20
N GLN A 404 -46.16 13.80 -24.21
CA GLN A 404 -47.52 13.26 -24.33
C GLN A 404 -48.51 14.38 -24.67
#